data_AF-A0A6A4HSN0-F1
#
_entry.id   AF-A0A6A4HSN0-F1
#
_cell.length_a   1.000
_cell.length_b   1.000
_cell.length_c   1.000
_cell.angle_alpha   90.00
_cell.angle_beta   90.00
_cell.angle_gamma   90.00
#
_symmetry.space_group_name_H-M   'P 1'
#
loop_
_entity.id
_entity.type
_entity.pdbx_description
1 polymer ?
#
loop_
_entity_poly.entity_id
_entity_poly.type
_entity_poly.pdbx_seq_one_letter_code
_entity_poly.pdbx_strand_id
1 'polypeptide(L)'
;MVCLYTSPGFHTALVLPNSLKELHLTHMDNNGVYAVGLGIETSYPPALSTILVDLNFKMGVHAINFQEHGLARLWRSLRPVTAVTIDMDDGQRFWKTTDHVLRVVLNILLRGFKQPQLKFHCSQSPALANLFALFISSLPDPVRDIYIVFNAGATDGPADQNSSLRDWDVLDQRLIHRYKRGALNRVWFRCMTRMITWDHPSSSSDRTPDHSILDRARKLLPQSDKAGIIEVDHSRRFLEY
;
A
#
# COMPACT_ATOMS: atom_id res chain seq x y z
N MET A 1 4.84 23.10 -3.39
CA MET A 1 3.60 22.37 -3.07
C MET A 1 2.55 22.76 -4.08
N VAL A 2 2.12 21.84 -4.94
CA VAL A 2 0.98 22.05 -5.84
C VAL A 2 -0.17 21.21 -5.28
N CYS A 3 -1.25 21.87 -4.85
CA CYS A 3 -2.49 21.20 -4.49
C CYS A 3 -3.40 21.20 -5.71
N LEU A 4 -3.74 20.02 -6.21
CA LEU A 4 -4.71 19.86 -7.30
C LEU A 4 -6.04 19.44 -6.69
N TYR A 5 -7.07 20.27 -6.85
CA TYR A 5 -8.44 19.96 -6.44
C TYR A 5 -9.26 19.55 -7.66
N THR A 6 -9.68 18.28 -7.73
CA THR A 6 -10.58 17.81 -8.79
C THR A 6 -12.01 17.76 -8.25
N SER A 7 -12.78 18.84 -8.45
CA SER A 7 -14.19 18.88 -8.08
C SER A 7 -15.03 17.95 -8.97
N PRO A 8 -16.06 17.25 -8.44
CA PRO A 8 -16.96 16.43 -9.24
C PRO A 8 -17.83 17.34 -10.13
N GLY A 9 -17.50 17.38 -11.41
CA GLY A 9 -18.23 18.18 -12.39
C GLY A 9 -17.39 18.66 -13.57
N PHE A 10 -16.06 18.66 -13.42
CA PHE A 10 -15.15 19.00 -14.51
C PHE A 10 -14.39 17.75 -14.95
N HIS A 11 -14.48 17.41 -16.23
CA HIS A 11 -13.58 16.47 -16.90
C HIS A 11 -12.16 17.06 -17.02
N THR A 12 -11.61 17.58 -15.93
CA THR A 12 -10.29 18.16 -15.89
C THR A 12 -9.26 17.04 -15.87
N ALA A 13 -8.46 16.96 -16.93
CA ALA A 13 -7.30 16.09 -16.95
C ALA A 13 -6.35 16.52 -15.82
N LEU A 14 -5.87 15.54 -15.03
CA LEU A 14 -4.80 15.78 -14.07
C LEU A 14 -3.53 16.08 -14.87
N VAL A 15 -3.20 17.36 -15.02
CA VAL A 15 -1.97 17.79 -15.67
C VAL A 15 -0.89 17.86 -14.59
N LEU A 16 0.00 16.87 -14.60
CA LEU A 16 1.14 16.84 -13.69
C LEU A 16 2.30 17.62 -14.33
N PRO A 17 2.96 18.53 -13.59
CA PRO A 17 4.14 19.18 -14.11
C PRO A 17 5.22 18.13 -14.36
N ASN A 18 5.95 18.33 -15.44
CA ASN A 18 7.05 17.46 -15.83
C ASN A 18 8.05 17.24 -14.66
N SER A 19 8.42 18.29 -13.92
CA SER A 19 9.36 18.17 -12.79
C SER A 19 8.89 17.29 -11.61
N LEU A 20 7.66 16.80 -11.62
CA LEU A 20 7.09 15.98 -10.55
C LEU A 20 7.72 14.57 -10.52
N LYS A 21 8.38 14.24 -9.42
CA LYS A 21 8.93 12.91 -9.18
C LYS A 21 8.03 12.08 -8.28
N GLU A 22 7.41 12.73 -7.30
CA GLU A 22 6.60 12.07 -6.28
C GLU A 22 5.24 12.74 -6.19
N LEU A 23 4.19 11.92 -6.23
CA LEU A 23 2.80 12.37 -6.12
C LEU A 23 2.15 11.64 -4.95
N HIS A 24 1.64 12.40 -4.00
CA HIS A 24 0.99 11.87 -2.81
C HIS A 24 -0.51 12.09 -2.97
N LEU A 25 -1.29 11.03 -2.90
CA LEU A 25 -2.74 11.05 -2.94
C LEU A 25 -3.24 10.82 -1.53
N THR A 26 -3.80 11.85 -0.89
CA THR A 26 -4.43 11.75 0.43
C THR A 26 -5.89 12.16 0.35
N HIS A 27 -6.66 11.83 1.38
CA HIS A 27 -8.08 12.20 1.51
C HIS A 27 -8.90 11.99 0.23
N MET A 28 -8.74 10.83 -0.41
CA MET A 28 -9.53 10.46 -1.58
C MET A 28 -11.00 10.29 -1.16
N ASP A 29 -11.89 11.16 -1.65
CA ASP A 29 -13.34 11.05 -1.43
C ASP A 29 -14.11 11.38 -2.73
N ASN A 30 -15.44 11.36 -2.65
CA ASN A 30 -16.27 11.66 -3.84
C ASN A 30 -16.15 13.10 -4.34
N ASN A 31 -15.62 14.01 -3.51
CA ASN A 31 -15.49 15.43 -3.80
C ASN A 31 -14.12 15.77 -4.42
N GLY A 32 -13.19 14.82 -4.41
CA GLY A 32 -11.92 14.93 -5.12
C GLY A 32 -10.81 14.06 -4.52
N VAL A 33 -9.62 14.23 -5.08
CA VAL A 33 -8.39 13.69 -4.52
C VAL A 33 -7.54 14.86 -4.07
N TYR A 34 -7.10 14.86 -2.81
CA TYR A 34 -6.08 15.80 -2.38
C TYR A 34 -4.72 15.28 -2.85
N ALA A 35 -4.14 15.97 -3.82
CA ALA A 35 -2.83 15.64 -4.36
C ALA A 35 -1.77 16.62 -3.84
N VAL A 36 -0.70 16.09 -3.25
CA VAL A 36 0.51 16.85 -2.92
C VAL A 36 1.64 16.36 -3.82
N GLY A 37 2.17 17.27 -4.63
CA GLY A 37 3.30 16.98 -5.51
C GLY A 37 4.63 17.49 -4.96
N LEU A 38 5.65 16.64 -4.98
CA LEU A 38 7.05 17.00 -4.71
C LEU A 38 7.88 16.85 -5.99
N GLY A 39 8.58 17.92 -6.35
CA GLY A 39 9.45 17.98 -7.52
C GLY A 39 10.54 19.02 -7.31
N ILE A 40 11.78 18.67 -7.63
CA ILE A 40 12.89 19.60 -7.70
C ILE A 40 13.19 19.83 -9.18
N GLU A 41 13.35 21.10 -9.54
CA GLU A 41 13.80 21.60 -10.83
C GLU A 41 15.16 20.97 -11.15
N THR A 42 15.24 19.97 -12.06
CA THR A 42 16.47 19.58 -12.82
C THR A 42 16.41 18.27 -13.60
N SER A 43 15.46 17.33 -13.42
CA SER A 43 15.56 16.04 -14.13
C SER A 43 14.86 16.03 -15.50
N TYR A 44 15.66 16.01 -16.57
CA TYR A 44 15.25 15.63 -17.92
C TYR A 44 15.69 14.18 -18.22
N PRO A 45 14.83 13.30 -18.76
CA PRO A 45 13.42 13.51 -18.98
C PRO A 45 12.62 13.41 -17.67
N PRO A 46 11.59 14.24 -17.51
CA PRO A 46 10.71 14.21 -16.38
C PRO A 46 9.79 12.97 -16.43
N ALA A 47 9.80 12.14 -15.39
CA ALA A 47 8.84 11.05 -15.24
C ALA A 47 8.53 10.86 -13.77
N LEU A 48 7.24 10.75 -13.45
CA LEU A 48 6.76 10.41 -12.12
C LEU A 48 7.34 9.04 -11.70
N SER A 49 8.24 9.07 -10.72
CA SER A 49 8.92 7.87 -10.23
C SER A 49 8.09 7.16 -9.18
N THR A 50 7.35 7.90 -8.35
CA THR A 50 6.67 7.33 -7.20
C THR A 50 5.30 7.95 -6.99
N ILE A 51 4.31 7.12 -6.70
CA ILE A 51 3.02 7.54 -6.17
C ILE A 51 2.84 6.93 -4.79
N LEU A 52 2.50 7.78 -3.83
CA LEU A 52 2.13 7.40 -2.49
C LEU A 52 0.62 7.57 -2.35
N VAL A 53 -0.05 6.56 -1.84
CA VAL A 53 -1.51 6.53 -1.69
C VAL A 53 -1.83 6.29 -0.24
N ASP A 54 -2.36 7.30 0.44
CA ASP A 54 -2.90 7.14 1.79
C ASP A 54 -4.29 6.49 1.70
N LEU A 55 -4.37 5.25 2.19
CA LEU A 55 -5.63 4.52 2.30
C LEU A 55 -6.34 4.88 3.61
N ASN A 56 -6.82 6.13 3.69
CA ASN A 56 -7.69 6.56 4.75
C ASN A 56 -9.16 6.22 4.44
N PHE A 57 -9.66 5.11 4.98
CA PHE A 57 -11.01 4.60 4.72
C PHE A 57 -12.13 5.33 5.49
N LYS A 58 -12.04 6.66 5.69
CA LYS A 58 -13.27 7.47 5.91
C LYS A 58 -14.29 7.29 4.76
N MET A 59 -13.84 6.72 3.65
CA MET A 59 -14.57 6.25 2.48
C MET A 59 -15.69 5.21 2.72
N GLY A 60 -15.77 4.52 3.86
CA GLY A 60 -16.63 3.32 4.02
C GLY A 60 -18.14 3.46 3.73
N VAL A 61 -18.69 4.69 3.73
CA VAL A 61 -20.11 4.94 3.37
C VAL A 61 -20.24 5.78 2.09
N HIS A 62 -19.23 6.60 1.77
CA HIS A 62 -19.28 7.51 0.62
C HIS A 62 -18.64 6.90 -0.64
N ALA A 63 -17.71 5.95 -0.55
CA ALA A 63 -16.97 5.40 -1.69
C ALA A 63 -17.83 4.70 -2.76
N ILE A 64 -19.07 4.35 -2.45
CA ILE A 64 -20.00 3.74 -3.41
C ILE A 64 -20.37 4.74 -4.53
N ASN A 65 -20.18 6.04 -4.29
CA ASN A 65 -20.42 7.11 -5.27
C ASN A 65 -19.11 7.69 -5.87
N PHE A 66 -17.98 7.01 -5.73
CA PHE A 66 -16.73 7.47 -6.34
C PHE A 66 -16.88 7.46 -7.86
N GLN A 67 -16.73 8.62 -8.51
CA GLN A 67 -16.75 8.66 -9.97
C GLN A 67 -15.55 7.86 -10.51
N GLU A 68 -15.87 6.69 -11.06
CA GLU A 68 -14.99 5.57 -11.37
C GLU A 68 -13.84 5.87 -12.35
N HIS A 69 -13.83 7.05 -12.97
CA HIS A 69 -13.00 7.33 -14.14
C HIS A 69 -11.65 7.97 -13.81
N GLY A 70 -11.54 8.76 -12.75
CA GLY A 70 -10.32 9.54 -12.47
C GLY A 70 -9.11 8.67 -12.15
N LEU A 71 -9.21 7.89 -11.07
CA LEU A 71 -8.14 7.04 -10.58
C LEU A 71 -7.76 5.94 -11.58
N ALA A 72 -8.75 5.34 -12.23
CA ALA A 72 -8.51 4.33 -13.25
C ALA A 72 -7.82 4.89 -14.50
N ARG A 73 -8.00 6.18 -14.83
CA ARG A 73 -7.24 6.85 -15.89
C ARG A 73 -5.81 7.13 -15.44
N LEU A 74 -5.62 7.58 -14.20
CA LEU A 74 -4.30 7.78 -13.61
C LEU A 74 -3.47 6.50 -13.73
N TRP A 75 -3.95 5.37 -13.19
CA TRP A 75 -3.27 4.08 -13.24
C TRP A 75 -2.88 3.61 -14.64
N ARG A 76 -3.77 3.81 -15.62
CA ARG A 76 -3.49 3.44 -17.02
C ARG A 76 -2.44 4.33 -17.67
N SER A 77 -2.29 5.57 -17.20
CA SER A 77 -1.32 6.54 -17.75
C SER A 77 0.08 6.38 -17.17
N LEU A 78 0.21 5.72 -16.02
CA LEU A 78 1.49 5.49 -15.36
C LEU A 78 2.38 4.56 -16.18
N ARG A 79 3.68 4.85 -16.14
CA ARG A 79 4.69 3.97 -16.73
C ARG A 79 4.83 2.71 -15.86
N PRO A 80 5.22 1.56 -16.45
CA PRO A 80 5.48 0.34 -15.67
C PRO A 80 6.57 0.49 -14.61
N VAL A 81 7.47 1.48 -14.77
CA VAL A 81 8.56 1.76 -13.82
C VAL A 81 8.14 2.65 -12.64
N THR A 82 6.93 3.23 -12.67
CA THR A 82 6.46 4.07 -11.58
C THR A 82 6.12 3.19 -10.38
N ALA A 83 6.82 3.42 -9.27
CA ALA A 83 6.58 2.73 -8.01
C ALA A 83 5.28 3.24 -7.38
N VAL A 84 4.40 2.34 -6.94
CA VAL A 84 3.21 2.71 -6.18
C VAL A 84 3.34 2.14 -4.78
N THR A 85 3.20 3.02 -3.79
CA THR A 85 3.16 2.66 -2.39
C THR A 85 1.79 3.00 -1.83
N ILE A 86 1.17 2.01 -1.20
CA ILE A 86 -0.06 2.15 -0.46
C ILE A 86 0.29 2.22 1.02
N ASP A 87 -0.01 3.35 1.65
CA ASP A 87 0.07 3.52 3.09
C ASP A 87 -1.24 3.09 3.74
N MET A 88 -1.15 2.08 4.61
CA MET A 88 -2.27 1.48 5.33
C MET A 88 -2.27 1.86 6.82
N ASP A 89 -1.40 2.78 7.24
CA ASP A 89 -1.25 3.20 8.63
C ASP A 89 -2.26 4.30 9.00
N ASP A 90 -3.54 3.94 9.13
CA ASP A 90 -4.63 4.92 9.31
C ASP A 90 -4.97 5.27 10.78
N GLY A 91 -4.13 4.84 11.74
CA GLY A 91 -4.31 5.21 13.14
C GLY A 91 -5.61 4.67 13.77
N GLN A 92 -6.06 3.48 13.37
CA GLN A 92 -7.03 2.58 14.04
C GLN A 92 -8.40 2.34 13.37
N ARG A 93 -8.66 2.88 12.17
CA ARG A 93 -10.00 2.79 11.57
C ARG A 93 -10.14 1.62 10.59
N PHE A 94 -9.05 1.23 9.96
CA PHE A 94 -9.08 0.24 8.88
C PHE A 94 -9.60 -1.13 9.32
N TRP A 95 -9.25 -1.56 10.54
CA TRP A 95 -9.58 -2.88 11.09
C TRP A 95 -11.07 -3.09 11.41
N LYS A 96 -11.87 -2.01 11.42
CA LYS A 96 -13.30 -2.06 11.81
C LYS A 96 -14.25 -2.18 10.62
N THR A 97 -13.72 -2.13 9.38
CA THR A 97 -14.54 -2.19 8.17
C THR A 97 -14.86 -3.64 7.80
N THR A 98 -16.07 -3.90 7.30
CA THR A 98 -16.47 -5.26 6.87
C THR A 98 -15.80 -5.65 5.55
N ASP A 99 -15.52 -6.95 5.38
CA ASP A 99 -14.86 -7.51 4.20
C ASP A 99 -15.54 -7.12 2.87
N HIS A 100 -16.87 -7.05 2.85
CA HIS A 100 -17.61 -6.68 1.63
C HIS A 100 -17.32 -5.24 1.20
N VAL A 101 -17.35 -4.29 2.13
CA VAL A 101 -17.08 -2.88 1.84
C VAL A 101 -15.63 -2.73 1.37
N LEU A 102 -14.69 -3.40 2.04
CA LEU A 102 -13.29 -3.40 1.63
C LEU A 102 -13.11 -3.90 0.19
N ARG A 103 -13.71 -5.03 -0.19
CA ARG A 103 -13.61 -5.56 -1.55
C ARG A 103 -14.10 -4.59 -2.62
N VAL A 104 -15.23 -3.92 -2.38
CA VAL A 104 -15.78 -2.93 -3.32
C VAL A 104 -14.79 -1.78 -3.51
N VAL A 105 -14.27 -1.23 -2.40
CA VAL A 105 -13.32 -0.11 -2.48
C VAL A 105 -12.01 -0.54 -3.12
N LEU A 106 -11.49 -1.73 -2.82
CA LEU A 106 -10.28 -2.27 -3.46
C LEU A 106 -10.46 -2.44 -4.96
N ASN A 107 -11.63 -2.90 -5.41
CA ASN A 107 -11.92 -3.03 -6.84
C ASN A 107 -11.94 -1.67 -7.54
N ILE A 108 -12.49 -0.64 -6.90
CA ILE A 108 -12.47 0.74 -7.42
C ILE A 108 -11.04 1.26 -7.44
N LEU A 109 -10.32 1.12 -6.32
CA LEU A 109 -8.94 1.57 -6.15
C LEU A 109 -8.03 0.94 -7.20
N LEU A 110 -8.10 -0.37 -7.43
CA LEU A 110 -7.16 -1.09 -8.30
C LEU A 110 -7.59 -1.12 -9.76
N ARG A 111 -8.72 -0.49 -10.11
CA ARG A 111 -9.25 -0.51 -11.47
C ARG A 111 -8.27 0.15 -12.45
N GLY A 112 -7.78 -0.60 -13.43
CA GLY A 112 -6.83 -0.07 -14.41
C GLY A 112 -5.38 -0.01 -13.95
N PHE A 113 -5.07 -0.55 -12.76
CA PHE A 113 -3.72 -0.73 -12.24
C PHE A 113 -2.92 -1.71 -13.11
N LYS A 114 -1.71 -1.31 -13.50
CA LYS A 114 -0.85 -2.04 -14.45
C LYS A 114 0.59 -2.19 -13.97
N GLN A 115 0.93 -1.66 -12.80
CA GLN A 115 2.29 -1.67 -12.30
C GLN A 115 2.69 -3.10 -11.94
N PRO A 116 3.90 -3.54 -12.31
CA PRO A 116 4.37 -4.87 -11.98
C PRO A 116 4.67 -5.04 -10.49
N GLN A 117 4.92 -3.93 -9.80
CA GLN A 117 5.31 -3.90 -8.40
C GLN A 117 4.33 -3.06 -7.59
N LEU A 118 4.02 -3.51 -6.38
CA LEU A 118 3.21 -2.78 -5.42
C LEU A 118 3.85 -2.86 -4.03
N LYS A 119 3.98 -1.71 -3.37
CA LYS A 119 4.50 -1.59 -2.01
C LYS A 119 3.38 -1.26 -1.04
N PHE A 120 3.36 -1.94 0.09
CA PHE A 120 2.47 -1.68 1.22
C PHE A 120 3.30 -1.18 2.39
N HIS A 121 2.90 -0.06 2.95
CA HIS A 121 3.38 0.45 4.23
C HIS A 121 2.29 0.18 5.26
N CYS A 122 2.64 -0.49 6.35
CA CYS A 122 1.71 -0.72 7.45
C CYS A 122 2.42 -0.80 8.79
N SER A 123 1.67 -0.48 9.84
CA SER A 123 1.99 -0.87 11.20
C SER A 123 1.57 -2.33 11.47
N GLN A 124 2.16 -2.94 12.50
CA GLN A 124 1.71 -4.25 12.97
C GLN A 124 0.28 -4.13 13.53
N SER A 125 -0.62 -5.02 13.11
CA SER A 125 -2.02 -5.02 13.52
C SER A 125 -2.59 -6.43 13.57
N PRO A 126 -3.51 -6.76 14.51
CA PRO A 126 -4.19 -8.05 14.54
C PRO A 126 -5.00 -8.40 13.29
N ALA A 127 -5.43 -7.41 12.51
CA ALA A 127 -6.24 -7.63 11.30
C ALA A 127 -5.38 -7.79 10.02
N LEU A 128 -4.07 -7.65 10.14
CA LEU A 128 -3.15 -7.50 9.01
C LEU A 128 -3.23 -8.66 8.02
N ALA A 129 -3.25 -9.91 8.52
CA ALA A 129 -3.31 -11.10 7.66
C ALA A 129 -4.59 -11.16 6.82
N ASN A 130 -5.74 -10.91 7.45
CA ASN A 130 -7.02 -10.87 6.74
C ASN A 130 -7.04 -9.76 5.69
N LEU A 131 -6.52 -8.58 6.03
CA LEU A 131 -6.44 -7.45 5.12
C LEU A 131 -5.58 -7.77 3.91
N PHE A 132 -4.37 -8.30 4.12
CA PHE A 132 -3.55 -8.74 3.00
C PHE A 132 -4.24 -9.83 2.18
N ALA A 133 -4.93 -10.79 2.81
CA ALA A 133 -5.65 -11.81 2.06
C ALA A 133 -6.70 -11.20 1.11
N LEU A 134 -7.41 -10.16 1.55
CA LEU A 134 -8.34 -9.40 0.72
C LEU A 134 -7.61 -8.63 -0.40
N PHE A 135 -6.56 -7.87 -0.08
CA PHE A 135 -5.76 -7.14 -1.06
C PHE A 135 -5.21 -8.07 -2.15
N ILE A 136 -4.47 -9.09 -1.75
CA ILE A 136 -3.83 -10.07 -2.64
C ILE A 136 -4.85 -10.71 -3.58
N SER A 137 -6.05 -10.99 -3.08
CA SER A 137 -7.15 -11.55 -3.88
C SER A 137 -7.70 -10.57 -4.91
N SER A 138 -7.67 -9.27 -4.62
CA SER A 138 -8.15 -8.19 -5.48
C SER A 138 -7.07 -7.62 -6.42
N LEU A 139 -5.80 -7.97 -6.25
CA LEU A 139 -4.73 -7.47 -7.11
C LEU A 139 -4.91 -7.92 -8.57
N PRO A 140 -4.76 -7.02 -9.55
CA PRO A 140 -4.83 -7.41 -10.95
C PRO A 140 -3.56 -8.16 -11.37
N ASP A 141 -3.68 -9.06 -12.36
CA ASP A 141 -2.60 -9.95 -12.84
C ASP A 141 -1.25 -9.29 -13.15
N PRO A 142 -1.15 -8.02 -13.60
CA PRO A 142 0.12 -7.36 -13.81
C PRO A 142 0.99 -7.27 -12.55
N VAL A 143 0.40 -7.21 -11.35
CA VAL A 143 1.16 -7.09 -10.08
C VAL A 143 1.82 -8.43 -9.75
N ARG A 144 3.11 -8.54 -10.03
CA ARG A 144 3.89 -9.77 -9.84
C ARG A 144 4.79 -9.71 -8.62
N ASP A 145 5.12 -8.52 -8.16
CA ASP A 145 6.08 -8.29 -7.09
C ASP A 145 5.42 -7.47 -5.99
N ILE A 146 5.44 -7.99 -4.76
CA ILE A 146 4.72 -7.38 -3.63
C ILE A 146 5.68 -7.09 -2.50
N TYR A 147 5.78 -5.84 -2.09
CA TYR A 147 6.63 -5.40 -1.00
C TYR A 147 5.77 -5.03 0.20
N ILE A 148 6.02 -5.64 1.34
CA ILE A 148 5.33 -5.35 2.60
C ILE A 148 6.37 -4.78 3.56
N VAL A 149 6.19 -3.51 3.93
CA VAL A 149 7.09 -2.78 4.81
C VAL A 149 6.38 -2.47 6.10
N PHE A 150 6.90 -3.06 7.18
CA PHE A 150 6.41 -2.85 8.54
C PHE A 150 7.06 -1.66 9.22
N ASN A 151 6.27 -0.86 9.93
CA ASN A 151 6.79 0.12 10.87
C ASN A 151 7.29 -0.56 12.14
N ALA A 152 8.61 -0.59 12.34
CA ALA A 152 9.23 -1.15 13.54
C ALA A 152 9.01 -0.29 14.79
N GLY A 153 8.68 1.00 14.59
CA GLY A 153 8.54 2.00 15.65
C GLY A 153 7.09 2.37 15.98
N ALA A 154 6.10 1.76 15.32
CA ALA A 154 4.69 2.08 15.56
C ALA A 154 4.21 1.64 16.94
N THR A 155 3.33 2.44 17.54
CA THR A 155 2.70 2.21 18.84
C THR A 155 1.43 1.38 18.78
N ASP A 156 0.99 0.98 17.59
CA ASP A 156 -0.45 0.91 17.28
C ASP A 156 -1.08 -0.48 17.45
N GLY A 157 -0.37 -1.41 18.09
CA GLY A 157 -0.96 -2.67 18.53
C GLY A 157 0.08 -3.63 19.10
N PRO A 158 -0.33 -4.58 19.95
CA PRO A 158 0.56 -5.66 20.36
C PRO A 158 1.03 -6.41 19.10
N ALA A 159 2.28 -6.87 19.11
CA ALA A 159 2.89 -7.67 18.07
C ALA A 159 1.98 -8.86 17.70
N ASP A 160 1.12 -8.69 16.70
CA ASP A 160 0.13 -9.64 16.19
C ASP A 160 -0.15 -10.88 17.05
N GLN A 161 -0.68 -10.68 18.27
CA GLN A 161 -1.02 -11.78 19.20
C GLN A 161 -2.45 -12.31 18.97
N ASN A 162 -3.25 -11.56 18.22
CA ASN A 162 -4.68 -11.77 18.06
C ASN A 162 -5.13 -12.06 16.62
N SER A 163 -4.26 -12.01 15.60
CA SER A 163 -4.64 -12.61 14.31
C SER A 163 -4.84 -14.11 14.52
N SER A 164 -5.92 -14.63 13.94
CA SER A 164 -6.11 -16.07 13.97
C SER A 164 -5.08 -16.70 13.04
N LEU A 165 -4.51 -17.84 13.42
CA LEU A 165 -3.69 -18.68 12.52
C LEU A 165 -4.42 -18.98 11.20
N ARG A 166 -5.76 -18.96 11.24
CA ARG A 166 -6.63 -19.11 10.09
C ARG A 166 -6.48 -17.96 9.09
N ASP A 167 -6.36 -16.71 9.53
CA ASP A 167 -6.20 -15.56 8.62
C ASP A 167 -4.85 -15.61 7.89
N TRP A 168 -3.80 -16.03 8.59
CA TRP A 168 -2.48 -16.27 8.01
C TRP A 168 -2.48 -17.45 7.03
N ASP A 169 -3.16 -18.55 7.35
CA ASP A 169 -3.35 -19.67 6.41
C ASP A 169 -4.12 -19.24 5.16
N VAL A 170 -5.17 -18.42 5.33
CA VAL A 170 -5.91 -17.86 4.18
C VAL A 170 -4.99 -16.99 3.32
N LEU A 171 -4.17 -16.10 3.93
CA LEU A 171 -3.19 -15.31 3.19
C LEU A 171 -2.21 -16.19 2.42
N ASP A 172 -1.64 -17.22 3.07
CA ASP A 172 -0.70 -18.17 2.47
C ASP A 172 -1.31 -18.88 1.24
N GLN A 173 -2.55 -19.36 1.37
CA GLN A 173 -3.29 -19.98 0.28
C GLN A 173 -3.53 -19.02 -0.89
N ARG A 174 -3.82 -17.74 -0.62
CA ARG A 174 -4.03 -16.73 -1.68
C ARG A 174 -2.74 -16.41 -2.42
N LEU A 175 -1.62 -16.28 -1.70
CA LEU A 175 -0.30 -16.09 -2.30
C LEU A 175 0.07 -17.26 -3.20
N ILE A 176 -0.06 -18.49 -2.70
CA ILE A 176 0.21 -19.71 -3.48
C ILE A 176 -0.69 -19.85 -4.70
N HIS A 177 -1.99 -19.59 -4.55
CA HIS A 177 -2.91 -19.64 -5.67
C HIS A 177 -2.50 -18.68 -6.79
N ARG A 178 -2.12 -17.45 -6.42
CA ARG A 178 -1.65 -16.43 -7.35
C ARG A 178 -0.34 -16.82 -8.02
N TYR A 179 0.61 -17.35 -7.25
CA TYR A 179 1.89 -17.87 -7.76
C TYR A 179 1.70 -19.00 -8.77
N LYS A 180 0.88 -20.01 -8.44
CA LYS A 180 0.58 -21.15 -9.33
C LYS A 180 -0.07 -20.74 -10.65
N ARG A 181 -0.77 -19.60 -10.66
CA ARG A 181 -1.36 -19.01 -11.88
C ARG A 181 -0.37 -18.16 -12.70
N GLY A 182 0.87 -17.97 -12.22
CA GLY A 182 1.88 -17.13 -12.88
C GLY A 182 1.65 -15.63 -12.70
N ALA A 183 0.79 -15.22 -11.76
CA ALA A 183 0.45 -13.82 -11.48
C ALA A 183 1.22 -13.24 -10.29
N LEU A 184 2.10 -14.01 -9.67
CA LEU A 184 2.98 -13.59 -8.58
C LEU A 184 4.34 -14.24 -8.81
N ASN A 185 5.41 -13.49 -8.60
CA ASN A 185 6.78 -13.99 -8.57
C ASN A 185 7.25 -14.09 -7.12
N ARG A 186 7.15 -12.97 -6.38
CA ARG A 186 7.81 -12.80 -5.09
C ARG A 186 7.05 -11.84 -4.17
N VAL A 187 7.22 -12.07 -2.87
CA VAL A 187 6.75 -11.22 -1.79
C VAL A 187 7.92 -10.91 -0.88
N TRP A 188 8.19 -9.63 -0.67
CA TRP A 188 9.24 -9.14 0.22
C TRP A 188 8.63 -8.64 1.52
N PHE A 189 9.16 -9.10 2.63
CA PHE A 189 8.88 -8.51 3.94
C PHE A 189 10.09 -7.72 4.40
N ARG A 190 9.86 -6.46 4.76
CA ARG A 190 10.88 -5.55 5.32
C ARG A 190 10.33 -4.87 6.55
N CYS A 191 11.22 -4.32 7.35
CA CYS A 191 10.85 -3.54 8.53
C CYS A 191 11.71 -2.28 8.59
N MET A 192 11.08 -1.12 8.76
CA MET A 192 11.73 0.19 8.82
C MET A 192 11.37 0.87 10.15
N THR A 193 12.36 1.47 10.81
CA THR A 193 12.18 2.19 12.08
C THR A 193 11.54 3.55 11.93
N ARG A 194 11.73 4.17 10.77
CA ARG A 194 11.09 5.43 10.41
C ARG A 194 10.18 5.16 9.24
N MET A 195 8.89 4.99 9.53
CA MET A 195 7.92 5.32 8.51
C MET A 195 7.91 6.83 8.33
N ILE A 196 7.79 7.24 7.08
CA ILE A 196 7.52 8.64 6.80
C ILE A 196 6.05 8.84 7.21
N THR A 197 5.84 9.09 8.50
CA THR A 197 4.55 9.51 9.04
C THR A 197 4.43 10.98 8.65
N TRP A 198 3.55 11.22 7.67
CA TRP A 198 3.50 12.48 6.92
C TRP A 198 3.03 13.65 7.77
N ASP A 199 2.26 13.38 8.82
CA ASP A 199 1.66 14.41 9.64
C ASP A 199 2.52 14.86 10.82
N HIS A 200 3.49 14.09 11.30
CA HIS A 200 4.51 14.48 12.29
C HIS A 200 5.54 13.35 12.37
N PRO A 201 6.84 13.61 12.63
CA PRO A 201 7.75 12.54 13.02
C PRO A 201 7.12 11.83 14.22
N SER A 202 6.75 10.55 14.05
CA SER A 202 6.25 9.75 15.15
C SER A 202 7.31 9.80 16.27
N SER A 203 7.01 10.55 17.33
CA SER A 203 7.90 10.85 18.45
C SER A 203 8.12 9.64 19.37
N SER A 204 8.15 8.44 18.80
CA SER A 204 8.54 7.20 19.46
C SER A 204 10.08 7.17 19.57
N SER A 205 10.68 8.13 20.28
CA SER A 205 12.13 8.17 20.53
C SER A 205 12.60 7.12 21.54
N ASP A 206 11.68 6.50 22.29
CA ASP A 206 12.03 5.74 23.49
C ASP A 206 11.73 4.23 23.40
N ARG A 207 11.37 3.70 22.22
CA ARG A 207 11.04 2.28 22.06
C ARG A 207 12.03 1.53 21.20
N THR A 208 12.43 0.36 21.68
CA THR A 208 13.23 -0.60 20.92
C THR A 208 12.42 -1.04 19.69
N PRO A 209 12.97 -0.87 18.48
CA PRO A 209 12.33 -1.34 17.25
C PRO A 209 11.97 -2.83 17.34
N ASP A 210 10.70 -3.17 17.10
CA ASP A 210 10.26 -4.55 17.04
C ASP A 210 10.31 -5.07 15.60
N HIS A 211 11.24 -5.99 15.36
CA HIS A 211 11.40 -6.68 14.08
C HIS A 211 10.85 -8.12 14.10
N SER A 212 10.25 -8.55 15.22
CA SER A 212 9.80 -9.94 15.40
C SER A 212 8.78 -10.40 14.36
N ILE A 213 8.04 -9.46 13.74
CA ILE A 213 7.13 -9.76 12.63
C ILE A 213 7.84 -10.38 11.42
N LEU A 214 9.10 -9.98 11.15
CA LEU A 214 9.89 -10.56 10.06
C LEU A 214 10.23 -12.03 10.34
N ASP A 215 10.58 -12.35 11.59
CA ASP A 215 10.88 -13.72 12.02
C ASP A 215 9.62 -14.60 12.02
N ARG A 216 8.45 -14.00 12.27
CA ARG A 216 7.16 -14.69 12.27
C ARG A 216 6.60 -14.91 10.86
N ALA A 217 6.80 -13.97 9.94
CA ALA A 217 6.19 -14.02 8.59
C ALA A 217 6.47 -15.34 7.86
N ARG A 218 7.71 -15.87 7.92
CA ARG A 218 8.04 -17.19 7.32
C ARG A 218 7.31 -18.34 7.99
N LYS A 219 7.22 -18.33 9.33
CA LYS A 219 6.53 -19.39 10.09
C LYS A 219 5.02 -19.38 9.84
N LEU A 220 4.46 -18.19 9.60
CA LEU A 220 3.04 -17.97 9.37
C LEU A 220 2.63 -18.21 7.90
N LEU A 221 3.59 -18.25 6.97
CA LEU A 221 3.37 -18.48 5.54
C LEU A 221 4.16 -19.71 5.02
N PRO A 222 3.96 -20.89 5.61
CA PRO A 222 4.82 -22.05 5.37
C PRO A 222 4.78 -22.55 3.92
N GLN A 223 3.64 -22.46 3.23
CA GLN A 223 3.55 -22.91 1.84
C GLN A 223 4.29 -21.96 0.91
N SER A 224 4.09 -20.65 1.10
CA SER A 224 4.78 -19.61 0.34
C SER A 224 6.29 -19.66 0.56
N ASP A 225 6.75 -19.87 1.79
CA ASP A 225 8.17 -20.05 2.11
C ASP A 225 8.74 -21.29 1.41
N LYS A 226 8.05 -22.44 1.50
CA LYS A 226 8.45 -23.68 0.80
C LYS A 226 8.48 -23.52 -0.72
N ALA A 227 7.60 -22.69 -1.29
CA ALA A 227 7.59 -22.39 -2.72
C ALA A 227 8.71 -21.42 -3.14
N GLY A 228 9.47 -20.85 -2.19
CA GLY A 228 10.56 -19.92 -2.45
C GLY A 228 10.10 -18.54 -2.92
N ILE A 229 8.83 -18.17 -2.66
CA ILE A 229 8.27 -16.87 -3.08
C ILE A 229 8.41 -15.79 -2.00
N ILE A 230 8.81 -16.17 -0.78
CA ILE A 230 8.98 -15.24 0.34
C ILE A 230 10.45 -14.86 0.51
N GLU A 231 10.73 -13.57 0.44
CA GLU A 231 12.02 -12.99 0.80
C GLU A 231 11.84 -12.11 2.05
N VAL A 232 12.64 -12.33 3.08
CA VAL A 232 12.63 -11.52 4.29
C VAL A 232 13.94 -10.77 4.36
N ASP A 233 13.84 -9.44 4.36
CA ASP A 233 14.98 -8.56 4.43
C ASP A 233 15.23 -8.16 5.89
N HIS A 234 16.22 -8.80 6.50
CA HIS A 234 16.70 -8.46 7.84
C HIS A 234 17.78 -7.37 7.81
N SER A 235 18.14 -6.84 6.64
CA SER A 235 19.22 -5.85 6.56
C SER A 235 18.79 -4.53 7.22
N ARG A 236 19.26 -4.34 8.45
CA ARG A 236 19.24 -3.05 9.16
C ARG A 236 20.26 -2.13 8.50
N ARG A 237 19.89 -1.30 7.52
CA ARG A 237 20.70 -0.12 7.17
C ARG A 237 19.82 1.08 6.84
N PHE A 238 19.78 2.00 7.81
CA PHE A 238 19.59 3.44 7.71
C PHE A 238 19.36 4.03 6.31
N LEU A 239 18.28 4.80 6.19
CA LEU A 239 18.06 5.86 5.18
C LEU A 239 18.25 5.43 3.72
N GLU A 240 17.21 4.84 3.13
CA GLU A 240 17.00 5.01 1.68
C GLU A 240 16.37 6.39 1.49
N TYR A 241 17.15 7.33 0.95
CA TYR A 241 16.74 8.67 0.51
C TYR A 241 16.15 8.61 -0.90
#